data_AF-A0A0W8DV91-F1
#
_entry.id   AF-A0A0W8DV91-F1
#
_cell.length_a   1.000
_cell.length_b   1.000
_cell.length_c   1.000
_cell.angle_alpha   90.00
_cell.angle_beta   90.00
_cell.angle_gamma   90.00
#
_symmetry.space_group_name_H-M   'P 1'
#
loop_
_entity.id
_entity.type
_entity.pdbx_description
1 polymer ?
#
loop_
_entity_poly.entity_id
_entity_poly.type
_entity_poly.pdbx_seq_one_letter_code
_entity_poly.pdbx_strand_id
1 'polypeptide(L)'
;MRDHPDYERDARDAARAQNALGFQLVDQPLVHQNTTLSPISEDTLALYISRIAKVVEQLVSRLLPDSFGLVPTVGFLSVEDEEDLSAQSLFDLIVDTLTRYRKLWETVKFMVGDNCSVNQCIGRREGAIPLVGCASHRFNLAVQDFLKSEAKLNAKIQALMTKLRTIKGRALLRRVSKLAPLLRNDTRWSSTYAMVKRYVCLEPAISQLGHGVVVDYDLQPTTSASRARALARAAQ
;
A
#
# COMPACT_ATOMS: atom_id res chain seq x y z
N MET A 1 10.49 -27.69 30.00
CA MET A 1 10.58 -26.26 29.61
C MET A 1 9.50 -25.85 28.60
N ARG A 2 9.11 -26.70 27.64
CA ARG A 2 8.00 -26.42 26.70
C ARG A 2 6.60 -26.55 27.33
N ASP A 3 6.48 -27.23 28.47
CA ASP A 3 5.18 -27.46 29.15
C ASP A 3 4.77 -26.33 30.12
N HIS A 4 5.49 -25.22 30.13
CA HIS A 4 5.12 -24.04 30.92
C HIS A 4 3.99 -23.29 30.21
N PRO A 5 2.88 -22.93 30.89
CA PRO A 5 1.70 -22.32 30.25
C PRO A 5 1.99 -21.00 29.52
N ASP A 6 3.02 -20.27 29.94
CA ASP A 6 3.47 -19.04 29.29
C ASP A 6 4.65 -19.22 28.32
N TYR A 7 5.12 -20.45 28.06
CA TYR A 7 6.31 -20.70 27.22
C TYR A 7 6.19 -20.07 25.83
N GLU A 8 5.03 -20.20 25.17
CA GLU A 8 4.82 -19.57 23.86
C GLU A 8 4.83 -18.04 23.94
N ARG A 9 4.33 -17.47 25.03
CA ARG A 9 4.30 -16.02 25.24
C ARG A 9 5.71 -15.49 25.45
N ASP A 10 6.47 -16.15 26.30
CA ASP A 10 7.84 -15.78 26.64
C ASP A 10 8.80 -16.02 25.47
N ALA A 11 8.60 -17.08 24.69
CA ALA A 11 9.36 -17.32 23.46
C ALA A 11 9.03 -16.26 22.38
N ARG A 12 7.76 -15.85 22.26
CA ARG A 12 7.37 -14.73 21.40
C ARG A 12 7.97 -13.41 21.89
N ASP A 13 7.99 -13.15 23.19
CA ASP A 13 8.55 -11.93 23.78
C ASP A 13 10.09 -11.88 23.68
N ALA A 14 10.78 -13.02 23.80
CA ALA A 14 12.21 -13.13 23.56
C ALA A 14 12.56 -12.91 22.07
N ALA A 15 11.75 -13.47 21.15
CA ALA A 15 11.89 -13.21 19.72
C ALA A 15 11.66 -11.72 19.37
N ARG A 16 10.72 -11.04 20.06
CA ARG A 16 10.48 -9.58 19.94
C ARG A 16 11.69 -8.74 20.35
N ALA A 17 12.45 -9.19 21.35
CA ALA A 17 13.58 -8.43 21.88
C ALA A 17 14.86 -8.61 21.04
N GLN A 18 15.04 -9.76 20.38
CA GLN A 18 16.25 -10.06 19.62
C GLN A 18 16.16 -9.70 18.13
N ASN A 19 14.97 -9.74 17.52
CA ASN A 19 14.80 -9.49 16.10
C ASN A 19 13.73 -8.43 15.86
N ALA A 20 14.08 -7.36 15.14
CA ALA A 20 13.15 -6.31 14.69
C ALA A 20 12.14 -6.81 13.62
N LEU A 21 11.74 -8.08 13.67
CA LEU A 21 10.81 -8.71 12.76
C LEU A 21 9.38 -8.42 13.25
N GLY A 22 8.56 -7.82 12.38
CA GLY A 22 7.19 -7.43 12.72
C GLY A 22 6.31 -8.63 13.06
N PHE A 23 5.34 -8.42 13.96
CA PHE A 23 4.35 -9.43 14.39
C PHE A 23 3.72 -10.25 13.26
N GLN A 24 3.50 -9.61 12.10
CA GLN A 24 2.93 -10.26 10.93
C GLN A 24 3.74 -11.45 10.42
N LEU A 25 5.07 -11.46 10.60
CA LEU A 25 5.92 -12.55 10.15
C LEU A 25 5.70 -13.81 10.98
N VAL A 26 5.54 -13.66 12.30
CA VAL A 26 5.36 -14.79 13.23
C VAL A 26 4.02 -15.50 13.02
N ASP A 27 3.01 -14.76 12.56
CA ASP A 27 1.68 -15.29 12.25
C ASP A 27 1.58 -15.93 10.86
N GLN A 28 2.64 -15.89 10.03
CA GLN A 28 2.61 -16.54 8.72
C GLN A 28 2.71 -18.07 8.86
N PRO A 29 1.77 -18.85 8.31
CA PRO A 29 1.78 -20.32 8.42
C PRO A 29 3.08 -20.96 7.92
N LEU A 30 3.69 -20.41 6.88
CA LEU A 30 4.98 -20.89 6.33
C LEU A 30 6.14 -20.63 7.28
N VAL A 31 6.11 -19.54 8.05
CA VAL A 31 7.14 -19.24 9.06
C VAL A 31 7.03 -20.19 10.24
N HIS A 32 5.82 -20.62 10.60
CA HIS A 32 5.63 -21.63 11.62
C HIS A 32 6.26 -22.97 11.25
N GLN A 33 6.14 -23.39 9.98
CA GLN A 33 6.77 -24.62 9.48
C GLN A 33 8.30 -24.58 9.60
N ASN A 34 8.90 -23.39 9.43
CA ASN A 34 10.35 -23.21 9.53
C ASN A 34 10.89 -23.49 10.95
N THR A 35 10.05 -23.39 12.00
CA THR A 35 10.47 -23.65 13.39
C THR A 35 10.88 -25.09 13.66
N THR A 36 10.47 -26.02 12.79
CA THR A 36 10.83 -27.44 12.88
C THR A 36 12.09 -27.81 12.11
N LEU A 37 12.64 -26.88 11.32
CA LEU A 37 13.84 -27.10 10.52
C LEU A 37 15.09 -26.93 11.38
N SER A 38 16.12 -27.72 11.09
CA SER A 38 17.43 -27.52 11.68
C SER A 38 18.05 -26.19 11.19
N PRO A 39 18.77 -25.45 12.04
CA PRO A 39 19.45 -24.23 11.63
C PRO A 39 20.41 -24.48 10.46
N ILE A 40 20.48 -23.53 9.53
CA ILE A 40 21.43 -23.51 8.42
C ILE A 40 22.22 -22.21 8.46
N SER A 41 23.42 -22.19 7.88
CA SER A 41 24.20 -20.95 7.76
C SER A 41 23.58 -19.99 6.74
N GLU A 42 23.84 -18.70 6.92
CA GLU A 42 23.42 -17.65 5.98
C GLU A 42 23.97 -17.92 4.57
N ASP A 43 25.24 -18.30 4.46
CA ASP A 43 25.86 -18.66 3.17
C ASP A 43 25.15 -19.82 2.48
N THR A 44 24.75 -20.84 3.25
CA THR A 44 24.02 -22.00 2.72
C THR A 44 22.63 -21.60 2.25
N LEU A 45 21.93 -20.76 3.04
CA LEU A 45 20.63 -20.23 2.68
C LEU A 45 20.70 -19.38 1.41
N ALA A 46 21.66 -18.46 1.31
CA ALA A 46 21.87 -17.62 0.13
C ALA A 46 22.17 -18.46 -1.12
N LEU A 47 22.98 -19.52 -0.97
CA LEU A 47 23.26 -20.46 -2.04
C LEU A 47 21.98 -21.18 -2.51
N TYR A 48 21.13 -21.65 -1.58
CA TYR A 48 19.87 -22.32 -1.92
C TYR A 48 18.87 -21.37 -2.57
N ILE A 49 18.71 -20.16 -2.05
CA ILE A 49 17.87 -19.13 -2.66
C ILE A 49 18.33 -18.86 -4.10
N SER A 50 19.63 -18.69 -4.32
CA SER A 50 20.20 -18.45 -5.65
C SER A 50 19.95 -19.61 -6.61
N ARG A 51 20.06 -20.86 -6.13
CA ARG A 51 19.77 -22.05 -6.95
C ARG A 51 18.29 -22.15 -7.29
N ILE A 52 17.40 -21.95 -6.32
CA ILE A 52 15.95 -21.98 -6.52
C ILE A 52 15.55 -20.87 -7.48
N ALA A 53 16.06 -19.65 -7.31
CA ALA A 53 15.80 -18.52 -8.21
C ALA A 53 16.14 -18.88 -9.66
N LYS A 54 17.30 -19.48 -9.92
CA LYS A 54 17.69 -19.94 -11.27
C LYS A 54 16.72 -20.99 -11.84
N VAL A 55 16.28 -21.95 -11.02
CA VAL A 55 15.31 -22.98 -11.45
C VAL A 55 13.95 -22.36 -11.76
N VAL A 56 13.47 -21.46 -10.90
CA VAL A 56 12.21 -20.73 -11.10
C VAL A 56 12.29 -19.87 -12.35
N GLU A 57 13.39 -19.17 -12.57
CA GLU A 57 13.62 -18.34 -13.76
C GLU A 57 13.53 -19.17 -15.05
N GLN A 58 14.17 -20.34 -15.09
CA GLN A 58 14.09 -21.26 -16.22
C GLN A 58 12.68 -21.83 -16.43
N LEU A 59 11.93 -22.07 -15.35
CA LEU A 59 10.55 -22.52 -15.43
C LEU A 59 9.65 -21.41 -15.97
N VAL A 60 9.75 -20.20 -15.44
CA VAL A 60 9.00 -19.02 -15.89
C VAL A 60 9.31 -18.71 -17.35
N SER A 61 10.57 -18.76 -17.77
CA SER A 61 10.99 -18.57 -19.18
C SER A 61 10.27 -19.55 -20.12
N ARG A 62 10.06 -20.80 -19.70
CA ARG A 62 9.33 -21.83 -20.47
C ARG A 62 7.81 -21.68 -20.41
N LEU A 63 7.27 -21.19 -19.30
CA LEU A 63 5.83 -21.04 -19.09
C LEU A 63 5.26 -19.75 -19.67
N LEU A 64 6.08 -18.70 -19.78
CA LEU A 64 5.67 -17.43 -20.37
C LEU A 64 5.29 -17.65 -21.85
N PRO A 65 4.13 -17.17 -22.29
CA PRO A 65 3.69 -17.32 -23.67
C PRO A 65 4.59 -16.53 -24.65
N ASP A 66 4.41 -16.78 -25.94
CA ASP A 66 5.13 -16.06 -27.01
C ASP A 66 4.60 -14.64 -27.22
N SER A 67 3.43 -14.33 -26.64
CA SER A 67 2.83 -13.00 -26.65
C SER A 67 2.13 -12.70 -25.33
N PHE A 68 2.39 -11.54 -24.73
CA PHE A 68 1.75 -11.11 -23.49
C PHE A 68 1.71 -9.57 -23.38
N GLY A 69 0.96 -9.07 -22.40
CA GLY A 69 0.98 -7.65 -22.01
C GLY A 69 1.85 -7.44 -20.77
N LEU A 70 2.45 -6.26 -20.64
CA LEU A 70 3.20 -5.86 -19.45
C LEU A 70 2.39 -4.88 -18.60
N VAL A 71 2.53 -4.97 -17.28
CA VAL A 71 1.97 -4.00 -16.33
C VAL A 71 3.11 -3.47 -15.46
N PRO A 72 3.89 -2.49 -15.95
CA PRO A 72 4.98 -1.92 -15.17
C PRO A 72 4.43 -1.10 -14.02
N THR A 73 4.69 -1.55 -12.80
CA THR A 73 4.37 -0.81 -11.59
C THR A 73 5.60 0.01 -11.19
N VAL A 74 5.62 1.29 -11.58
CA VAL A 74 6.76 2.23 -11.41
C VAL A 74 7.26 2.33 -9.96
N GLY A 75 6.44 1.97 -8.96
CA GLY A 75 6.83 1.95 -7.54
C GLY A 75 7.28 0.59 -6.97
N PHE A 76 7.33 -0.48 -7.77
CA PHE A 76 7.76 -1.82 -7.34
C PHE A 76 8.87 -2.40 -8.21
N LEU A 77 9.34 -1.64 -9.21
CA LEU A 77 10.47 -2.02 -10.03
C LEU A 77 11.74 -1.54 -9.33
N SER A 78 12.55 -2.48 -8.86
CA SER A 78 13.87 -2.19 -8.28
C SER A 78 14.81 -1.80 -9.42
N VAL A 79 14.89 -0.49 -9.68
CA VAL A 79 15.94 0.06 -10.54
C VAL A 79 17.27 -0.10 -9.80
N GLU A 80 18.35 -0.43 -10.52
CA GLU A 80 19.69 -0.59 -9.91
C GLU A 80 20.19 0.72 -9.29
N ASP A 81 19.82 1.84 -9.91
CA ASP A 81 19.99 3.19 -9.38
C ASP A 81 18.64 3.75 -8.94
N GLU A 82 18.41 3.79 -7.62
CA GLU A 82 17.18 4.35 -7.05
C GLU A 82 17.03 5.86 -7.26
N GLU A 83 18.11 6.56 -7.63
CA GLU A 83 18.10 8.00 -7.91
C GLU A 83 17.66 8.31 -9.35
N ASP A 84 17.79 7.34 -10.27
CA ASP A 84 17.40 7.49 -11.68
C ASP A 84 16.10 6.77 -12.04
N LEU A 85 14.99 7.51 -11.92
CA LEU A 85 13.65 7.06 -12.30
C LEU A 85 13.24 7.55 -13.70
N SER A 86 14.21 7.75 -14.60
CA SER A 86 13.94 8.21 -15.96
C SER A 86 13.23 7.15 -16.82
N ALA A 87 12.64 7.59 -17.93
CA ALA A 87 12.02 6.69 -18.89
C ALA A 87 13.01 5.73 -19.56
N GLN A 88 14.27 6.14 -19.69
CA GLN A 88 15.32 5.30 -20.26
C GLN A 88 15.67 4.17 -19.31
N SER A 89 15.93 4.48 -18.04
CA SER A 89 16.33 3.51 -17.02
C SER A 89 15.23 2.50 -16.72
N LEU A 90 13.96 2.95 -16.72
CA LEU A 90 12.82 2.05 -16.65
C LEU A 90 12.70 1.14 -17.88
N PHE A 91 12.97 1.67 -19.07
CA PHE A 91 12.94 0.87 -20.30
C PHE A 91 14.05 -0.19 -20.28
N ASP A 92 15.27 0.18 -19.92
CA ASP A 92 16.42 -0.73 -19.85
C ASP A 92 16.14 -1.86 -18.84
N LEU A 93 15.59 -1.53 -17.67
CA LEU A 93 15.16 -2.52 -16.68
C LEU A 93 14.12 -3.50 -17.25
N ILE A 94 13.16 -3.02 -18.04
CA ILE A 94 12.17 -3.90 -18.69
C ILE A 94 12.86 -4.83 -19.70
N VAL A 95 13.76 -4.29 -20.53
CA VAL A 95 14.50 -5.07 -21.54
C VAL A 95 15.39 -6.12 -20.88
N ASP A 96 16.09 -5.77 -19.80
CA ASP A 96 16.92 -6.70 -19.04
C ASP A 96 16.08 -7.81 -18.39
N THR A 97 14.90 -7.45 -17.86
CA THR A 97 13.95 -8.41 -17.31
C THR A 97 13.45 -9.37 -18.39
N LEU A 98 13.09 -8.88 -19.57
CA LEU A 98 12.67 -9.73 -20.70
C LEU A 98 13.82 -10.66 -21.13
N THR A 99 15.04 -10.13 -21.24
CA THR A 99 16.24 -10.87 -21.62
C THR A 99 16.53 -12.01 -20.63
N ARG A 100 16.38 -11.76 -19.32
CA ARG A 100 16.49 -12.78 -18.26
C ARG A 100 15.56 -13.97 -18.51
N TYR A 101 14.33 -13.71 -18.96
CA TYR A 101 13.37 -14.75 -19.30
C TYR A 101 13.45 -15.25 -20.76
N ARG A 102 14.50 -14.86 -21.50
CA ARG A 102 14.69 -15.17 -22.94
C ARG A 102 13.52 -14.71 -23.81
N LYS A 103 12.94 -13.56 -23.47
CA LYS A 103 11.87 -12.91 -24.23
C LYS A 103 12.42 -11.66 -24.90
N LEU A 104 11.90 -11.39 -26.10
CA LEU A 104 12.26 -10.19 -26.87
C LEU A 104 11.19 -9.11 -26.66
N TRP A 105 11.53 -7.86 -26.94
CA TRP A 105 10.60 -6.74 -26.82
C TRP A 105 9.32 -6.94 -27.67
N GLU A 106 9.45 -7.56 -28.84
CA GLU A 106 8.34 -7.84 -29.77
C GLU A 106 7.32 -8.87 -29.25
N THR A 107 7.69 -9.63 -28.22
CA THR A 107 6.76 -10.54 -27.52
C THR A 107 5.72 -9.75 -26.71
N VAL A 108 6.05 -8.53 -26.31
CA VAL A 108 5.13 -7.66 -25.59
C VAL A 108 4.18 -7.01 -26.60
N LYS A 109 2.87 -7.20 -26.42
CA LYS A 109 1.85 -6.68 -27.36
C LYS A 109 1.24 -5.37 -26.92
N PHE A 110 1.28 -5.07 -25.63
CA PHE A 110 0.82 -3.81 -25.06
C PHE A 110 1.38 -3.65 -23.65
N MET A 111 1.36 -2.42 -23.17
CA MET A 111 1.72 -2.06 -21.81
C MET A 111 0.49 -1.45 -21.13
N VAL A 112 0.21 -1.81 -19.88
CA VAL A 112 -0.84 -1.19 -19.08
C VAL A 112 -0.19 -0.32 -18.02
N GLY A 113 -0.44 0.97 -18.07
CA GLY A 113 0.17 1.94 -17.17
C GLY A 113 -0.72 3.15 -16.94
N ASP A 114 -0.43 3.91 -15.89
CA ASP A 114 -1.00 5.24 -15.78
C ASP A 114 -0.41 6.18 -16.85
N ASN A 115 -1.00 7.36 -17.00
CA ASN A 115 -0.55 8.33 -17.99
C ASN A 115 0.61 9.18 -17.46
N CYS A 116 1.50 8.65 -16.61
CA CYS A 116 2.65 9.40 -16.14
C CYS A 116 3.63 9.67 -17.30
N SER A 117 4.45 10.72 -17.18
CA SER A 117 5.39 11.15 -18.23
C SER A 117 6.36 10.04 -18.65
N VAL A 118 6.80 9.23 -17.68
CA VAL A 118 7.72 8.09 -17.89
C VAL A 118 7.06 7.02 -18.78
N ASN A 119 5.87 6.55 -18.41
CA ASN A 119 5.11 5.56 -19.19
C ASN A 119 4.76 6.09 -20.59
N GLN A 120 4.36 7.37 -20.69
CA GLN A 120 4.10 8.00 -21.98
C GLN A 120 5.35 8.12 -22.84
N CYS A 121 6.52 8.33 -22.24
CA CYS A 121 7.79 8.40 -22.97
C CYS A 121 8.13 7.02 -23.56
N ILE A 122 8.05 5.96 -22.75
CA ILE A 122 8.24 4.57 -23.19
C ILE A 122 7.25 4.21 -24.32
N GLY A 123 5.96 4.52 -24.13
CA GLY A 123 4.92 4.25 -25.13
C GLY A 123 4.99 5.10 -26.41
N ARG A 124 5.90 6.09 -26.49
CA ARG A 124 6.11 6.92 -27.68
C ARG A 124 7.47 6.70 -28.36
N ARG A 125 8.31 5.79 -27.84
CA ARG A 125 9.60 5.46 -28.47
C ARG A 125 9.41 4.79 -29.84
N GLU A 126 10.45 4.78 -30.66
CA GLU A 126 10.45 3.99 -31.89
C GLU A 126 10.34 2.49 -31.56
N GLY A 127 9.50 1.75 -32.28
CA GLY A 127 9.15 0.37 -31.92
C GLY A 127 8.28 0.26 -30.65
N ALA A 128 7.64 1.34 -30.22
CA ALA A 128 6.80 1.32 -29.03
C ALA A 128 5.54 0.46 -29.22
N ILE A 129 5.21 -0.23 -28.14
CA ILE A 129 4.00 -1.02 -27.97
C ILE A 129 2.85 -0.11 -27.49
N PRO A 130 1.59 -0.41 -27.82
CA PRO A 130 0.44 0.35 -27.34
C PRO A 130 0.41 0.48 -25.81
N LEU A 131 0.28 1.72 -25.31
CA LEU A 131 0.04 2.00 -23.90
C LEU A 131 -1.47 2.07 -23.62
N VAL A 132 -1.98 1.08 -22.89
CA VAL A 132 -3.36 1.00 -22.42
C VAL A 132 -3.47 1.68 -21.05
N GLY A 133 -4.41 2.61 -20.93
CA GLY A 133 -4.62 3.33 -19.67
C GLY A 133 -5.05 2.40 -18.53
N CYS A 134 -4.36 2.50 -17.39
CA CYS A 134 -4.64 1.73 -16.19
C CYS A 134 -6.05 1.99 -15.66
N ALA A 135 -6.87 0.93 -15.58
CA ALA A 135 -8.27 1.02 -15.16
C ALA A 135 -8.42 1.53 -13.72
N SER A 136 -7.55 1.10 -12.81
CA SER A 136 -7.57 1.53 -11.41
C SER A 136 -7.17 3.01 -11.26
N HIS A 137 -6.22 3.49 -12.06
CA HIS A 137 -5.86 4.91 -12.09
C HIS A 137 -7.01 5.78 -12.63
N ARG A 138 -7.65 5.36 -13.75
CA ARG A 138 -8.83 6.07 -14.30
C ARG A 138 -9.98 6.12 -13.30
N PHE A 139 -10.23 5.01 -12.60
CA PHE A 139 -11.24 4.97 -11.54
C PHE A 139 -10.88 5.93 -10.40
N ASN A 140 -9.62 5.96 -9.95
CA ASN A 140 -9.19 6.92 -8.94
C ASN A 140 -9.36 8.38 -9.41
N LEU A 141 -9.07 8.70 -10.66
CA LEU A 141 -9.32 10.04 -11.22
C LEU A 141 -10.82 10.40 -11.18
N ALA A 142 -11.70 9.47 -11.52
CA ALA A 142 -13.14 9.67 -11.43
C ALA A 142 -13.60 9.90 -9.97
N VAL A 143 -13.05 9.14 -9.02
CA VAL A 143 -13.31 9.34 -7.59
C VAL A 143 -12.81 10.71 -7.12
N GLN A 144 -11.61 11.12 -7.54
CA GLN A 144 -11.08 12.44 -7.21
C GLN A 144 -11.97 13.55 -7.77
N ASP A 145 -12.42 13.43 -9.00
CA ASP A 145 -13.33 14.39 -9.64
C ASP A 145 -14.67 14.50 -8.89
N PHE A 146 -15.27 13.35 -8.55
CA PHE A 146 -16.48 13.27 -7.73
C PHE A 146 -16.30 13.99 -6.37
N LEU A 147 -15.15 13.79 -5.72
CA LEU A 147 -14.85 14.37 -4.40
C LEU A 147 -14.45 15.85 -4.44
N LYS A 148 -14.23 16.47 -5.62
CA LYS A 148 -13.88 17.91 -5.72
C LYS A 148 -14.95 18.80 -5.09
N SER A 149 -16.22 18.46 -5.28
CA SER A 149 -17.36 19.19 -4.71
C SER A 149 -17.33 19.25 -3.18
N GLU A 150 -16.71 18.26 -2.55
CA GLU A 150 -16.63 18.09 -1.09
C GLU A 150 -15.22 18.38 -0.55
N ALA A 151 -14.36 19.03 -1.34
CA ALA A 151 -12.98 19.35 -0.96
C ALA A 151 -12.90 20.16 0.36
N LYS A 152 -13.82 21.10 0.57
CA LYS A 152 -13.91 21.90 1.81
C LYS A 152 -14.23 21.03 3.02
N LEU A 153 -15.21 20.12 2.89
CA LEU A 153 -15.60 19.20 3.96
C LEU A 153 -14.43 18.24 4.29
N ASN A 154 -13.80 17.68 3.25
CA ASN A 154 -12.64 16.80 3.40
C ASN A 154 -11.48 17.52 4.10
N ALA A 155 -11.23 18.80 3.80
CA ALA A 155 -10.21 19.60 4.47
C ALA A 155 -10.51 19.81 5.96
N LYS A 156 -11.78 20.11 6.31
CA LYS A 156 -12.19 20.24 7.72
C LYS A 156 -12.03 18.91 8.49
N ILE A 157 -12.45 17.78 7.89
CA ILE A 157 -12.27 16.46 8.50
C ILE A 157 -10.79 16.14 8.69
N GLN A 158 -9.94 16.41 7.69
CA GLN A 158 -8.49 16.20 7.79
C GLN A 158 -7.88 17.03 8.92
N ALA A 159 -8.30 18.30 9.09
CA ALA A 159 -7.81 19.17 10.15
C ALA A 159 -8.18 18.63 11.55
N LEU A 160 -9.44 18.20 11.73
CA LEU A 160 -9.90 17.57 12.96
C LEU A 160 -9.12 16.29 13.27
N MET A 161 -9.01 15.38 12.29
CA MET A 161 -8.28 14.12 12.44
C MET A 161 -6.80 14.36 12.79
N THR A 162 -6.20 15.43 12.24
CA THR A 162 -4.82 15.83 12.56
C THR A 162 -4.68 16.27 14.02
N LYS A 163 -5.62 17.07 14.54
CA LYS A 163 -5.63 17.47 15.97
C LYS A 163 -5.82 16.25 16.89
N LEU A 164 -6.75 15.35 16.54
CA LEU A 164 -7.00 14.12 17.30
C LEU A 164 -5.80 13.16 17.28
N ARG A 165 -4.92 13.25 16.28
CA ARG A 165 -3.69 12.43 16.19
C ARG A 165 -2.58 12.88 17.14
N THR A 166 -2.64 14.11 17.66
CA THR A 166 -1.67 14.60 18.66
C THR A 166 -1.72 13.76 19.94
N ILE A 167 -0.66 13.82 20.76
CA ILE A 167 -0.61 13.07 22.03
C ILE A 167 -1.80 13.46 22.93
N LYS A 168 -2.05 14.76 23.09
CA LYS A 168 -3.18 15.30 23.87
C LYS A 168 -4.53 14.89 23.26
N GLY A 169 -4.67 15.01 21.94
CA GLY A 169 -5.88 14.61 21.22
C GLY A 169 -6.19 13.11 21.38
N ARG A 170 -5.19 12.24 21.28
CA ARG A 170 -5.37 10.80 21.51
C ARG A 170 -5.68 10.47 22.96
N ALA A 171 -5.08 11.16 23.93
CA ALA A 171 -5.40 10.98 25.33
C ALA A 171 -6.88 11.30 25.61
N LEU A 172 -7.40 12.39 25.03
CA LEU A 172 -8.82 12.74 25.11
C LEU A 172 -9.70 11.71 24.39
N LEU A 173 -9.32 11.31 23.18
CA LEU A 173 -10.12 10.37 22.38
C LEU A 173 -10.25 9.00 23.05
N ARG A 174 -9.20 8.51 23.72
CA ARG A 174 -9.21 7.23 24.46
C ARG A 174 -10.24 7.20 25.60
N ARG A 175 -10.70 8.35 26.09
CA ARG A 175 -11.75 8.44 27.12
C ARG A 175 -13.14 8.08 26.59
N VAL A 176 -13.36 8.23 25.28
CA VAL A 176 -14.68 8.07 24.65
C VAL A 176 -14.69 7.06 23.49
N SER A 177 -13.54 6.67 22.96
CA SER A 177 -13.44 5.71 21.87
C SER A 177 -12.12 4.92 21.91
N LYS A 178 -12.19 3.65 21.49
CA LYS A 178 -11.00 2.81 21.23
C LYS A 178 -10.41 3.05 19.85
N LEU A 179 -11.09 3.81 18.98
CA LEU A 179 -10.67 4.02 17.60
C LEU A 179 -9.65 5.16 17.50
N ALA A 180 -8.62 4.96 16.68
CA ALA A 180 -7.65 6.01 16.35
C ALA A 180 -8.10 6.83 15.12
N PRO A 181 -7.73 8.12 15.03
CA PRO A 181 -7.95 8.90 13.82
C PRO A 181 -7.08 8.38 12.66
N LEU A 182 -7.61 8.48 11.45
CA LEU A 182 -6.89 8.19 10.20
C LEU A 182 -6.75 9.48 9.40
N LEU A 183 -5.61 9.66 8.74
CA LEU A 183 -5.40 10.78 7.82
C LEU A 183 -5.47 10.30 6.38
N ARG A 184 -5.92 11.19 5.49
CA ARG A 184 -5.70 10.97 4.06
C ARG A 184 -4.21 11.04 3.74
N ASN A 185 -3.82 10.27 2.74
CA ASN A 185 -2.53 10.29 2.08
C ASN A 185 -2.80 10.32 0.57
N ASP A 186 -2.35 11.36 -0.10
CA ASP A 186 -2.67 11.61 -1.51
C ASP A 186 -2.14 10.50 -2.44
N THR A 187 -1.06 9.82 -2.06
CA THR A 187 -0.51 8.68 -2.82
C THR A 187 -1.26 7.37 -2.57
N ARG A 188 -2.12 7.30 -1.55
CA ARG A 188 -2.97 6.13 -1.25
C ARG A 188 -4.42 6.44 -1.60
N TRP A 189 -4.87 5.96 -2.76
CA TRP A 189 -6.17 6.29 -3.37
C TRP A 189 -7.39 6.08 -2.45
N SER A 190 -7.38 5.07 -1.58
CA SER A 190 -8.48 4.77 -0.65
C SER A 190 -8.45 5.57 0.66
N SER A 191 -7.42 6.37 0.90
CA SER A 191 -7.17 7.01 2.20
C SER A 191 -8.21 8.06 2.57
N THR A 192 -8.71 8.83 1.59
CA THR A 192 -9.78 9.82 1.81
C THR A 192 -11.06 9.15 2.28
N TYR A 193 -11.46 8.06 1.62
CA TYR A 193 -12.60 7.26 2.06
C TYR A 193 -12.39 6.69 3.46
N ALA A 194 -11.22 6.10 3.74
CA ALA A 194 -10.91 5.53 5.04
C ALA A 194 -10.96 6.58 6.16
N MET A 195 -10.47 7.80 5.90
CA MET A 195 -10.57 8.94 6.82
C MET A 195 -12.03 9.32 7.07
N VAL A 196 -12.82 9.55 6.01
CA VAL A 196 -14.22 9.98 6.15
C VAL A 196 -15.04 8.90 6.87
N LYS A 197 -14.86 7.62 6.52
CA LYS A 197 -15.46 6.49 7.22
C LYS A 197 -15.09 6.47 8.69
N ARG A 198 -13.80 6.67 9.02
CA ARG A 198 -13.34 6.74 10.41
C ARG A 198 -13.95 7.91 11.15
N TYR A 199 -14.06 9.07 10.51
CA TYR A 199 -14.69 10.25 11.10
C TYR A 199 -16.16 9.98 11.43
N VAL A 200 -16.93 9.38 10.51
CA VAL A 200 -18.33 9.02 10.74
C VAL A 200 -18.49 8.11 11.97
N CYS A 201 -17.59 7.15 12.18
CA CYS A 201 -17.60 6.31 13.38
C CYS A 201 -17.21 7.07 14.67
N LEU A 202 -16.34 8.07 14.57
CA LEU A 202 -15.84 8.84 15.70
C LEU A 202 -16.78 9.99 16.10
N GLU A 203 -17.55 10.54 15.16
CA GLU A 203 -18.38 11.72 15.34
C GLU A 203 -19.31 11.62 16.56
N PRO A 204 -20.08 10.53 16.79
CA PRO A 204 -20.95 10.43 17.96
C PRO A 204 -20.19 10.44 19.29
N ALA A 205 -18.99 9.87 19.33
CA ALA A 205 -18.14 9.83 20.52
C ALA A 205 -17.46 11.17 20.78
N ILE A 206 -17.07 11.89 19.72
CA ILE A 206 -16.49 13.24 19.82
C ILE A 206 -17.54 14.23 20.32
N SER A 207 -18.79 14.10 19.87
CA SER A 207 -19.90 14.94 20.33
C SER A 207 -20.18 14.82 21.84
N GLN A 208 -19.75 13.74 22.49
CA GLN A 208 -19.86 13.55 23.95
C GLN A 208 -18.76 14.28 24.75
N LEU A 209 -17.66 14.70 24.12
CA LEU A 209 -16.54 15.37 24.79
C LEU A 209 -16.79 16.87 25.07
N GLY A 210 -17.91 17.43 24.60
CA GLY A 210 -18.29 18.84 24.80
C GLY A 210 -17.69 19.83 23.79
N HIS A 211 -18.31 21.01 23.69
CA HIS A 211 -18.08 22.03 22.64
C HIS A 211 -16.65 22.60 22.56
N GLY A 212 -15.84 22.53 23.63
CA GLY A 212 -14.50 23.13 23.66
C GLY A 212 -13.48 22.52 22.68
N VAL A 213 -13.70 21.29 22.19
CA VAL A 213 -12.80 20.64 21.21
C VAL A 213 -13.29 20.84 19.76
N VAL A 214 -14.60 21.08 19.58
CA VAL A 214 -15.30 21.11 18.29
C VAL A 214 -15.43 22.55 17.74
N VAL A 215 -15.50 23.55 18.62
CA VAL A 215 -15.70 24.97 18.23
C VAL A 215 -14.50 25.56 17.47
N ASP A 216 -13.27 25.11 17.74
CA ASP A 216 -12.06 25.57 17.03
C ASP A 216 -12.05 25.29 15.52
N TYR A 217 -12.91 24.38 15.02
CA TYR A 217 -12.87 23.92 13.62
C TYR A 217 -14.14 24.16 12.82
N ASP A 218 -15.13 24.85 13.40
CA ASP A 218 -16.37 25.22 12.72
C ASP A 218 -17.04 24.03 11.98
N LEU A 219 -16.98 22.87 12.64
CA LEU A 219 -17.65 21.63 12.26
C LEU A 219 -18.97 21.60 13.02
N GLN A 220 -19.95 22.38 12.56
CA GLN A 220 -21.33 22.28 13.03
C GLN A 220 -21.78 20.80 12.91
N PRO A 221 -22.15 20.12 14.02
CA PRO A 221 -22.35 18.67 14.06
C PRO A 221 -23.43 18.13 13.11
N THR A 222 -24.35 18.97 12.64
CA THR A 222 -25.60 18.51 12.02
C THR A 222 -25.55 18.46 10.50
N THR A 223 -24.91 19.43 9.83
CA THR A 223 -24.85 19.51 8.35
C THR A 223 -23.62 18.82 7.76
N SER A 224 -22.49 18.85 8.47
CA SER A 224 -21.23 18.23 8.00
C SER A 224 -21.23 16.71 8.20
N ALA A 225 -21.83 16.21 9.30
CA ALA A 225 -21.89 14.79 9.58
C ALA A 225 -22.88 14.04 8.67
N SER A 226 -24.03 14.65 8.33
CA SER A 226 -25.01 14.07 7.41
C SER A 226 -24.45 13.92 5.99
N ARG A 227 -23.74 14.95 5.48
CA ARG A 227 -22.99 14.88 4.21
C ARG A 227 -21.85 13.86 4.25
N ALA A 228 -21.06 13.82 5.34
CA ALA A 228 -20.00 12.82 5.49
C ALA A 228 -20.54 11.38 5.53
N ARG A 229 -21.70 11.15 6.14
CA ARG A 229 -22.41 9.86 6.11
C ARG A 229 -22.89 9.51 4.71
N ALA A 230 -23.42 10.48 3.96
CA ALA A 230 -23.80 10.27 2.56
C ALA A 230 -22.59 9.90 1.69
N LEU A 231 -21.46 10.58 1.85
CA LEU A 231 -20.20 10.27 1.17
C LEU A 231 -19.65 8.89 1.53
N ALA A 232 -19.72 8.50 2.80
CA ALA A 232 -19.28 7.18 3.25
C ALA A 232 -20.18 6.04 2.72
N ARG A 233 -21.46 6.32 2.42
CA ARG A 233 -22.42 5.38 1.83
C ARG A 233 -22.28 5.27 0.31
N ALA A 234 -22.02 6.38 -0.38
CA ALA A 234 -21.83 6.41 -1.84
C ALA A 234 -20.56 5.67 -2.31
N ALA A 235 -19.66 5.33 -1.38
CA ALA A 235 -18.42 4.62 -1.64
C ALA A 235 -18.44 3.14 -1.19
N GLN A 236 -19.62 2.58 -0.90
CA GLN A 236 -19.86 1.14 -0.68
C GLN A 236 -20.48 0.52 -1.92
#